data_AF-A0AAW5RPR8-F1
#
_entry.id   AF-A0AAW5RPR8-F1
#
_cell.length_a   1.000
_cell.length_b   1.000
_cell.length_c   1.000
_cell.angle_alpha   90.00
_cell.angle_beta   90.00
_cell.angle_gamma   90.00
#
_symmetry.space_group_name_H-M   'P 1'
#
loop_
_entity.id
_entity.type
_entity.pdbx_description
1 polymer ?
#
loop_
_entity_poly.entity_id
_entity_poly.type
_entity_poly.pdbx_seq_one_letter_code
_entity_poly.pdbx_strand_id
1 'polypeptide(L)'
;ADTALFDGAALLGELYYSNLLSLDDHNKALYKGEDSYTGIDKPTRDNWGLAVNFTPIWYQVLPGVDMSMPLSVNWGLAGISPVQAGGAKDTGSYAVGLGATLYNQYFVDLKYVDSFGESAECNDGAEDGTTPNALDGAQRNTCYAGGYASFSGGGATTEDRGALYLTLKTTY
;
A
#
# COMPACT_ATOMS: atom_id res chain seq x y z
N ALA A 1 4.88 15.08 -30.54
CA ALA A 1 3.80 14.20 -31.01
C ALA A 1 2.61 14.53 -30.13
N ASP A 2 1.56 15.14 -30.69
CA ASP A 2 0.38 15.54 -29.93
C ASP A 2 -0.44 14.29 -29.60
N THR A 3 -0.50 13.95 -28.32
CA THR A 3 -1.39 12.91 -27.80
C THR A 3 -2.81 13.46 -27.73
N ALA A 4 -3.76 12.81 -28.40
CA ALA A 4 -5.18 13.22 -28.36
C ALA A 4 -5.84 13.13 -26.96
N LEU A 5 -5.12 12.61 -25.97
CA LEU A 5 -5.61 12.35 -24.63
C LEU A 5 -5.17 13.40 -23.59
N PHE A 6 -4.06 14.10 -23.80
CA PHE A 6 -3.50 15.11 -22.89
C PHE A 6 -2.42 15.94 -23.59
N ASP A 7 -2.23 17.19 -23.14
CA ASP A 7 -1.26 18.13 -23.74
C ASP A 7 0.16 17.92 -23.19
N GLY A 8 0.27 17.47 -21.94
CA GLY A 8 1.52 17.10 -21.30
C GLY A 8 1.31 16.03 -20.23
N ALA A 9 2.37 15.32 -19.86
CA ALA A 9 2.30 14.40 -18.73
C ALA A 9 3.66 14.20 -18.07
N ALA A 10 3.64 13.97 -16.77
CA ALA A 10 4.80 13.47 -16.02
C ALA A 10 4.57 11.99 -15.69
N LEU A 11 5.52 11.13 -16.04
CA LEU A 11 5.54 9.72 -15.65
C LEU A 11 6.80 9.47 -14.82
N LEU A 12 6.61 9.00 -13.59
CA LEU A 12 7.66 8.55 -12.68
C LEU A 12 7.38 7.09 -12.30
N GLY A 13 8.34 6.21 -12.53
CA GLY A 13 8.30 4.84 -12.05
C GLY A 13 9.51 4.56 -11.16
N GLU A 14 9.27 3.93 -10.02
CA GLU A 14 10.29 3.48 -9.09
C GLU A 14 10.10 1.99 -8.83
N LEU A 15 11.15 1.21 -9.12
CA LEU A 15 11.25 -0.19 -8.73
C LEU A 15 12.19 -0.26 -7.53
N TYR A 16 11.71 -0.77 -6.41
CA TYR A 16 12.51 -0.96 -5.21
C TYR A 16 12.70 -2.45 -4.91
N TYR A 17 13.90 -2.76 -4.41
CA TYR A 17 14.29 -4.10 -3.99
C TYR A 17 14.96 -4.02 -2.64
N SER A 18 14.60 -4.91 -1.73
CA SER A 18 15.25 -5.06 -0.43
C SER A 18 15.65 -6.52 -0.19
N ASN A 19 16.83 -6.70 0.42
CA ASN A 19 17.35 -8.00 0.82
C ASN A 19 17.74 -8.01 2.30
N LEU A 20 17.30 -9.03 3.03
CA LEU A 20 17.75 -9.30 4.38
C LEU A 20 19.13 -9.95 4.35
N LEU A 21 20.16 -9.17 4.68
CA LEU A 21 21.54 -9.67 4.71
C LEU A 21 21.77 -10.60 5.90
N SER A 22 21.52 -10.10 7.11
CA SER A 22 21.75 -10.81 8.37
C SER A 22 20.69 -10.43 9.40
N LEU A 23 20.37 -11.38 10.27
CA LEU A 23 19.52 -11.16 11.44
C LEU A 23 20.40 -11.25 12.69
N ASP A 24 20.14 -10.40 13.67
CA ASP A 24 20.78 -10.50 14.98
C ASP A 24 20.16 -11.64 15.78
N ASP A 25 21.00 -12.58 16.23
CA ASP A 25 20.60 -13.75 17.00
C ASP A 25 19.97 -13.37 18.35
N HIS A 26 20.30 -12.19 18.91
CA HIS A 26 19.77 -11.76 20.22
C HIS A 26 18.25 -11.62 20.23
N ASN A 27 17.66 -11.12 19.14
CA ASN A 27 16.22 -10.84 19.03
C ASN A 27 15.52 -11.75 18.00
N LYS A 28 16.16 -12.85 17.61
CA LYS A 28 15.63 -13.76 16.59
C LYS A 28 14.23 -14.28 16.90
N ALA A 29 13.90 -14.50 18.18
CA ALA A 29 12.57 -14.92 18.61
C ALA A 29 11.46 -13.88 18.34
N LEU A 30 11.80 -12.60 18.12
CA LEU A 30 10.85 -11.54 17.78
C LEU A 30 10.67 -11.38 16.27
N TYR A 31 11.48 -12.09 15.47
CA TYR A 31 11.43 -12.02 14.03
C TYR A 31 10.31 -12.91 13.47
N LYS A 32 9.37 -12.32 12.74
CA LYS A 32 8.24 -13.02 12.11
C LYS A 32 8.65 -14.01 11.01
N GLY A 33 9.92 -14.06 10.60
CA GLY A 33 10.38 -15.01 9.57
C GLY A 33 10.73 -16.39 10.10
N GLU A 34 10.67 -16.63 11.42
CA GLU A 34 10.93 -17.93 12.01
C GLU A 34 9.85 -18.98 11.67
N ASP A 35 10.18 -20.27 11.78
CA ASP A 35 9.28 -21.38 11.40
C ASP A 35 8.00 -21.44 12.24
N SER A 36 8.03 -20.94 13.46
CA SER A 36 6.86 -20.87 14.34
C SER A 36 5.80 -19.87 13.86
N TYR A 37 6.16 -18.94 12.97
CA TYR A 37 5.22 -17.97 12.42
C TYR A 37 4.61 -18.47 11.11
N THR A 38 3.27 -18.48 11.04
CA THR A 38 2.49 -19.00 9.90
C THR A 38 1.58 -17.95 9.25
N GLY A 39 1.67 -16.69 9.67
CA GLY A 39 0.87 -15.61 9.08
C GLY A 39 1.24 -15.28 7.64
N ILE A 40 0.30 -14.68 6.91
CA ILE A 40 0.48 -14.30 5.50
C ILE A 40 1.51 -13.17 5.32
N ASP A 41 1.82 -12.42 6.38
CA ASP A 41 2.87 -11.40 6.46
C ASP A 41 4.24 -11.96 6.87
N LYS A 42 4.46 -13.27 6.74
CA LYS A 42 5.77 -13.87 7.03
C LYS A 42 6.86 -13.24 6.16
N PRO A 43 7.85 -12.54 6.74
CA PRO A 43 8.90 -11.88 5.97
C PRO A 43 9.74 -12.86 5.17
N THR A 44 10.08 -12.48 3.94
CA THR A 44 11.01 -13.19 3.08
C THR A 44 12.36 -12.50 3.08
N ARG A 45 13.40 -13.18 2.62
CA ARG A 45 14.73 -12.57 2.47
C ARG A 45 14.74 -11.48 1.40
N ASP A 46 14.01 -11.69 0.32
CA ASP A 46 13.94 -10.78 -0.82
C ASP A 46 12.56 -10.15 -0.88
N ASN A 47 12.49 -8.86 -1.19
CA ASN A 47 11.24 -8.15 -1.42
C ASN A 47 11.38 -7.16 -2.58
N TRP A 48 10.34 -7.07 -3.39
CA TRP A 48 10.24 -6.23 -4.57
C TRP A 48 8.94 -5.47 -4.54
N GLY A 49 8.99 -4.19 -4.86
CA GLY A 49 7.79 -3.43 -5.13
C GLY A 49 7.99 -2.34 -6.16
N LEU A 50 6.87 -1.84 -6.63
CA LEU A 50 6.77 -0.91 -7.72
C LEU A 50 5.89 0.27 -7.29
N ALA A 51 6.36 1.48 -7.53
CA ALA A 51 5.58 2.69 -7.41
C ALA A 51 5.56 3.40 -8.76
N VAL A 52 4.36 3.73 -9.25
CA VAL A 52 4.18 4.49 -10.49
C VAL A 52 3.31 5.70 -10.20
N ASN A 53 3.77 6.85 -10.66
CA ASN A 53 3.03 8.12 -10.62
C ASN A 53 2.92 8.65 -12.03
N PHE A 54 1.70 8.87 -12.49
CA PHE A 54 1.39 9.43 -13.79
C PHE A 54 0.46 10.61 -13.64
N THR A 55 0.88 11.78 -14.10
CA THR A 55 0.11 13.02 -13.99
C THR A 55 -0.04 13.64 -15.38
N PRO A 56 -1.09 13.28 -16.13
CA PRO A 56 -1.51 14.01 -17.32
C PRO A 56 -1.98 15.42 -16.95
N ILE A 57 -1.74 16.35 -17.88
CA ILE A 57 -2.02 17.77 -17.80
C ILE A 57 -2.71 18.20 -19.10
N TRP A 58 -3.78 18.98 -18.96
CA TRP A 58 -4.47 19.66 -20.04
C TRP A 58 -4.36 21.17 -19.82
N TYR A 59 -3.78 21.86 -20.80
CA TYR A 59 -3.57 23.30 -20.73
C TYR A 59 -4.73 24.03 -21.40
N GLN A 60 -5.17 25.13 -20.78
CA GLN A 60 -6.18 26.02 -21.37
C GLN A 60 -7.46 25.32 -21.84
N VAL A 61 -7.94 24.33 -21.07
CA VAL A 61 -9.20 23.63 -21.35
C VAL A 61 -10.36 24.64 -21.43
N LEU A 62 -10.28 25.68 -20.60
CA LEU A 62 -11.06 26.91 -20.72
C LEU A 62 -10.08 28.10 -20.65
N PRO A 63 -10.49 29.31 -21.08
CA PRO A 63 -9.66 30.50 -20.93
C PRO A 63 -9.21 30.69 -19.47
N GLY A 64 -7.91 30.53 -19.23
CA GLY A 64 -7.30 30.64 -17.91
C GLY A 64 -7.48 29.42 -17.00
N VAL A 65 -7.92 28.26 -17.50
CA VAL A 65 -8.09 27.04 -16.68
C VAL A 65 -7.21 25.92 -17.20
N ASP A 66 -6.31 25.44 -16.35
CA ASP A 66 -5.49 24.25 -16.58
C ASP A 66 -5.99 23.11 -15.69
N MET A 67 -6.02 21.89 -16.23
CA MET A 67 -6.43 20.70 -15.48
C MET A 67 -5.29 19.69 -15.38
N SER A 68 -5.26 18.93 -14.30
CA SER A 68 -4.34 17.81 -14.13
C SER A 68 -5.03 16.64 -13.47
N MET A 69 -4.59 15.41 -13.75
CA MET A 69 -5.16 14.21 -13.14
C MET A 69 -4.05 13.34 -12.57
N PRO A 70 -3.59 13.60 -11.33
CA PRO A 70 -2.54 12.79 -10.73
C PRO A 70 -3.04 11.38 -10.39
N LEU A 71 -2.38 10.38 -10.96
CA LEU A 71 -2.61 8.96 -10.69
C LEU A 71 -1.36 8.40 -10.00
N SER A 72 -1.55 7.64 -8.93
CA SER A 72 -0.45 6.94 -8.27
C SER A 72 -0.85 5.52 -7.91
N VAL A 73 0.05 4.57 -8.08
CA VAL A 73 -0.10 3.21 -7.58
C VAL A 73 1.20 2.77 -6.93
N ASN A 74 1.09 2.11 -5.78
CA ASN A 74 2.18 1.42 -5.11
C ASN A 74 1.74 -0.03 -4.91
N TRP A 75 2.59 -0.98 -5.30
CA TRP A 75 2.28 -2.40 -5.25
C TRP A 75 3.53 -3.20 -4.85
N GLY A 76 3.42 -4.01 -3.79
CA GLY A 76 4.41 -5.05 -3.51
C GLY A 76 4.23 -6.26 -4.43
N LEU A 77 5.22 -6.49 -5.28
CA LEU A 77 5.19 -7.49 -6.34
C LEU A 77 5.54 -8.88 -5.84
N ALA A 78 6.57 -8.98 -5.00
CA ALA A 78 7.09 -10.26 -4.54
C ALA A 78 7.80 -10.10 -3.20
N GLY A 79 7.60 -11.08 -2.33
CA GLY A 79 8.21 -11.09 -1.01
C GLY A 79 7.64 -10.08 -0.04
N ILE A 80 8.03 -10.22 1.22
CA ILE A 80 7.56 -9.40 2.33
C ILE A 80 8.78 -8.86 3.05
N SER A 81 8.90 -7.54 3.07
CA SER A 81 10.03 -6.87 3.70
C SER A 81 10.08 -7.17 5.21
N PRO A 82 11.26 -7.49 5.76
CA PRO A 82 11.45 -7.65 7.21
C PRO A 82 11.42 -6.31 7.97
N VAL A 83 11.56 -5.18 7.27
CA VAL A 83 11.44 -3.85 7.85
C VAL A 83 10.04 -3.29 7.67
N GLN A 84 9.57 -2.57 8.70
CA GLN A 84 8.29 -1.86 8.67
C GLN A 84 8.24 -0.90 7.48
N ALA A 85 7.10 -0.86 6.80
CA ALA A 85 6.86 -0.05 5.61
C ALA A 85 7.79 -0.33 4.40
N GLY A 86 8.52 -1.46 4.38
CA GLY A 86 9.35 -1.84 3.23
C GLY A 86 8.58 -2.48 2.07
N GLY A 87 7.25 -2.58 2.16
CA GLY A 87 6.41 -3.24 1.16
C GLY A 87 6.23 -4.73 1.43
N ALA A 88 5.10 -5.26 0.98
CA ALA A 88 4.74 -6.65 1.13
C ALA A 88 3.94 -7.12 -0.08
N LYS A 89 4.09 -8.39 -0.43
CA LYS A 89 3.40 -9.01 -1.56
C LYS A 89 1.88 -8.88 -1.40
N ASP A 90 1.21 -8.71 -2.53
CA ASP A 90 -0.27 -8.68 -2.59
C ASP A 90 -0.89 -7.60 -1.69
N THR A 91 -0.15 -6.51 -1.44
CA THR A 91 -0.68 -5.30 -0.81
C THR A 91 -0.13 -4.06 -1.48
N GLY A 92 -0.89 -2.97 -1.38
CA GLY A 92 -0.52 -1.71 -1.99
C GLY A 92 -1.55 -0.61 -1.73
N SER A 93 -1.34 0.51 -2.39
CA SER A 93 -2.22 1.67 -2.34
C SER A 93 -2.31 2.33 -3.70
N TYR A 94 -3.47 2.85 -4.04
CA TYR A 94 -3.66 3.64 -5.25
C TYR A 94 -4.33 4.97 -4.91
N ALA A 95 -4.08 5.97 -5.75
CA ALA A 95 -4.74 7.25 -5.68
C ALA A 95 -5.08 7.75 -7.07
N VAL A 96 -6.25 8.38 -7.16
CA VAL A 96 -6.75 9.03 -8.36
C VAL A 96 -7.16 10.43 -7.95
N GLY A 97 -6.56 11.44 -8.57
CA GLY A 97 -6.92 12.83 -8.34
C GLY A 97 -7.30 13.55 -9.62
N LEU A 98 -8.06 14.62 -9.47
CA LEU A 98 -8.42 15.57 -10.51
C LEU A 98 -8.27 16.97 -9.94
N GLY A 99 -7.38 17.75 -10.53
CA GLY A 99 -7.06 19.12 -10.15
C GLY A 99 -7.40 20.11 -11.25
N ALA A 100 -7.82 21.31 -10.86
CA ALA A 100 -8.03 22.44 -11.75
C ALA A 100 -7.38 23.70 -11.15
N THR A 101 -6.61 24.40 -11.99
CA THR A 101 -5.96 25.67 -11.67
C THR A 101 -6.59 26.76 -12.51
N LEU A 102 -7.26 27.73 -11.86
CA LEU A 102 -7.91 28.85 -12.52
C LEU A 102 -7.08 30.12 -12.31
N TYR A 103 -6.68 30.74 -13.43
CA TYR A 103 -5.87 31.96 -13.52
C TYR A 103 -4.58 31.92 -12.70
N ASN A 104 -4.10 30.72 -12.36
CA ASN A 104 -2.99 30.50 -11.43
C ASN A 104 -3.22 31.14 -10.04
N GLN A 105 -4.49 31.39 -9.68
CA GLN A 105 -4.91 32.01 -8.44
C GLN A 105 -5.73 31.06 -7.57
N TYR A 106 -6.60 30.25 -8.20
CA TYR A 106 -7.45 29.28 -7.50
C TYR A 106 -7.07 27.87 -7.89
N PHE A 107 -6.81 27.03 -6.91
CA PHE A 107 -6.44 25.63 -7.08
C PHE A 107 -7.51 24.78 -6.40
N VAL A 108 -8.13 23.87 -7.15
CA VAL A 108 -9.15 22.95 -6.67
C VAL A 108 -8.69 21.54 -6.99
N ASP A 109 -8.51 20.71 -5.98
CA ASP A 109 -8.05 19.33 -6.14
C ASP A 109 -9.00 18.36 -5.44
N LEU A 110 -9.53 17.41 -6.21
CA LEU A 110 -10.28 16.27 -5.70
C LEU A 110 -9.38 15.04 -5.77
N LYS A 111 -9.17 14.32 -4.66
CA LYS A 111 -8.31 13.14 -4.61
C LYS A 111 -9.00 12.00 -3.88
N TYR A 112 -9.13 10.86 -4.54
CA TYR A 112 -9.48 9.59 -3.93
C TYR A 112 -8.20 8.79 -3.65
N VAL A 113 -8.10 8.22 -2.45
CA VAL A 113 -7.03 7.30 -2.07
C VAL A 113 -7.64 6.06 -1.47
N ASP A 114 -7.06 4.91 -1.78
CA ASP A 114 -7.49 3.64 -1.23
C ASP A 114 -6.34 2.65 -1.20
N SER A 115 -6.50 1.59 -0.42
CA SER A 115 -5.50 0.54 -0.27
C SER A 115 -6.12 -0.82 -0.52
N PHE A 116 -5.28 -1.75 -0.94
CA PHE A 116 -5.68 -3.13 -1.16
C PHE A 116 -4.70 -4.06 -0.46
N GLY A 117 -5.18 -5.25 -0.15
CA GLY A 117 -4.41 -6.27 0.52
C GLY A 117 -5.15 -7.58 0.58
N GLU A 118 -4.58 -8.53 1.29
CA GLU A 118 -5.23 -9.79 1.63
C GLU A 118 -5.23 -9.91 3.14
N SER A 119 -6.31 -10.44 3.70
CA SER A 119 -6.40 -10.77 5.11
C SER A 119 -6.68 -12.26 5.25
N ALA A 120 -5.97 -12.91 6.18
CA ALA A 120 -6.23 -14.28 6.53
C ALA A 120 -7.30 -14.31 7.61
N GLU A 121 -8.42 -14.94 7.32
CA GLU A 121 -9.50 -15.17 8.27
C GLU A 121 -9.16 -16.34 9.19
N CYS A 122 -9.59 -16.25 10.45
CA CYS A 122 -9.53 -17.34 11.41
C CYS A 122 -10.84 -18.13 11.36
N ASN A 123 -10.83 -19.32 10.74
CA ASN A 123 -11.98 -20.20 10.68
C ASN A 123 -11.96 -21.21 11.82
N ASP A 124 -10.82 -21.90 12.00
CA ASP A 124 -10.55 -22.76 13.13
C ASP A 124 -9.71 -22.01 14.17
N GLY A 125 -10.35 -21.64 15.29
CA GLY A 125 -9.69 -20.96 16.39
C GLY A 125 -8.60 -21.76 17.10
N ALA A 126 -8.41 -23.04 16.76
CA ALA A 126 -7.32 -23.87 17.26
C ALA A 126 -6.12 -23.98 16.30
N GLU A 127 -6.26 -23.70 15.00
CA GLU A 127 -5.20 -23.97 14.00
C GLU A 127 -4.81 -22.74 13.17
N ASP A 128 -5.73 -21.81 12.91
CA ASP A 128 -5.52 -20.72 11.95
C ASP A 128 -4.75 -19.51 12.53
N GLY A 129 -4.27 -19.61 13.78
CA GLY A 129 -3.45 -18.57 14.40
C GLY A 129 -2.07 -18.43 13.75
N THR A 130 -1.43 -17.30 14.02
CA THR A 130 -0.13 -16.97 13.41
C THR A 130 1.07 -17.39 14.26
N THR A 131 0.84 -17.65 15.55
CA THR A 131 1.88 -18.07 16.51
C THR A 131 1.34 -19.09 17.51
N PRO A 132 2.19 -20.00 18.02
CA PRO A 132 1.82 -20.93 19.08
C PRO A 132 1.32 -20.20 20.34
N ASN A 133 0.19 -20.63 20.87
CA ASN A 133 -0.37 -20.07 22.09
C ASN A 133 0.24 -20.72 23.33
N ALA A 134 0.98 -19.95 24.12
CA ALA A 134 1.60 -20.40 25.37
C ALA A 134 0.58 -20.79 26.46
N LEU A 135 -0.68 -20.39 26.33
CA LEU A 135 -1.78 -20.74 27.24
C LEU A 135 -2.54 -22.00 26.78
N ASP A 136 -2.26 -22.53 25.59
CA ASP A 136 -2.81 -23.80 25.11
C ASP A 136 -1.85 -24.94 25.46
N GLY A 137 -2.35 -25.96 26.17
CA GLY A 137 -1.53 -27.09 26.62
C GLY A 137 -0.97 -27.95 25.47
N ALA A 138 -1.54 -27.84 24.27
CA ALA A 138 -1.03 -28.47 23.04
C ALA A 138 -0.19 -27.50 22.18
N GLN A 139 0.06 -26.27 22.66
CA GLN A 139 0.82 -25.22 22.00
C GLN A 139 0.36 -24.95 20.57
N ARG A 140 -0.94 -25.05 20.32
CA ARG A 140 -1.51 -24.85 18.99
C ARG A 140 -1.53 -23.37 18.59
N ASN A 141 -1.67 -23.13 17.29
CA ASN A 141 -1.80 -21.80 16.72
C ASN A 141 -3.24 -21.30 16.86
N THR A 142 -3.60 -20.81 18.04
CA THR A 142 -5.00 -20.41 18.30
C THR A 142 -5.30 -19.00 17.84
N CYS A 143 -6.52 -18.75 17.37
CA CYS A 143 -7.04 -17.43 17.03
C CYS A 143 -8.52 -17.31 17.41
N TYR A 144 -9.08 -16.10 17.36
CA TYR A 144 -10.50 -15.89 17.59
C TYR A 144 -11.27 -16.23 16.32
N ALA A 145 -12.06 -17.31 16.36
CA ALA A 145 -12.86 -17.76 15.21
C ALA A 145 -13.85 -16.66 14.75
N GLY A 146 -13.86 -16.37 13.45
CA GLY A 146 -14.59 -15.25 12.85
C GLY A 146 -13.87 -13.91 12.93
N GLY A 147 -12.63 -13.88 13.40
CA GLY A 147 -11.73 -12.73 13.35
C GLY A 147 -10.66 -12.86 12.27
N TYR A 148 -9.73 -11.90 12.23
CA TYR A 148 -8.55 -11.96 11.37
C TYR A 148 -7.37 -12.60 12.09
N ALA A 149 -6.64 -13.49 11.40
CA ALA A 149 -5.41 -14.09 11.86
C ALA A 149 -4.17 -13.26 11.47
N SER A 150 -4.09 -12.79 10.22
CA SER A 150 -3.00 -11.92 9.72
C SER A 150 -3.44 -11.07 8.53
N PHE A 151 -2.59 -10.12 8.13
CA PHE A 151 -2.83 -9.16 7.06
C PHE A 151 -1.59 -9.08 6.18
N SER A 152 -1.70 -9.09 4.85
CA SER A 152 -0.55 -9.07 3.92
C SER A 152 0.29 -7.80 4.00
N GLY A 153 -0.16 -6.77 4.73
CA GLY A 153 0.63 -5.62 5.12
C GLY A 153 -0.25 -4.45 5.56
N GLY A 154 0.32 -3.24 5.56
CA GLY A 154 -0.40 -2.03 5.97
C GLY A 154 -1.65 -1.76 5.13
N GLY A 155 -1.59 -2.03 3.81
CA GLY A 155 -2.71 -1.79 2.90
C GLY A 155 -3.94 -2.64 3.21
N ALA A 156 -3.75 -3.91 3.55
CA ALA A 156 -4.82 -4.84 3.95
C ALA A 156 -5.62 -4.38 5.18
N THR A 157 -4.98 -3.65 6.11
CA THR A 157 -5.69 -3.11 7.29
C THR A 157 -6.60 -1.93 6.96
N THR A 158 -6.39 -1.34 5.78
CA THR A 158 -7.15 -0.21 5.26
C THR A 158 -7.88 -0.54 3.96
N GLU A 159 -7.98 -1.82 3.63
CA GLU A 159 -8.83 -2.30 2.55
C GLU A 159 -10.26 -1.85 2.79
N ASP A 160 -10.90 -1.32 1.74
CA ASP A 160 -12.23 -0.69 1.76
C ASP A 160 -12.38 0.54 2.68
N ARG A 161 -11.27 1.11 3.17
CA ARG A 161 -11.26 2.34 3.99
C ARG A 161 -10.84 3.57 3.19
N GLY A 162 -11.04 3.53 1.88
CA GLY A 162 -10.72 4.63 0.98
C GLY A 162 -11.34 5.97 1.39
N ALA A 163 -10.63 7.05 1.10
CA ALA A 163 -11.00 8.41 1.48
C ALA A 163 -11.02 9.34 0.27
N LEU A 164 -11.99 10.26 0.27
CA LEU A 164 -12.11 11.34 -0.70
C LEU A 164 -11.72 12.67 -0.05
N TYR A 165 -10.75 13.36 -0.65
CA TYR A 165 -10.25 14.65 -0.20
C TYR A 165 -10.58 15.74 -1.22
N LEU A 166 -11.13 16.84 -0.75
CA LEU A 166 -11.30 18.06 -1.54
C LEU A 166 -10.42 19.16 -0.95
N THR A 167 -9.52 19.70 -1.75
CA THR A 167 -8.61 20.78 -1.35
C THR A 167 -8.90 22.01 -2.19
N LEU A 168 -9.01 23.16 -1.53
CA LEU A 168 -9.10 24.47 -2.19
C LEU A 168 -7.99 25.36 -1.66
N LYS A 169 -7.21 25.94 -2.57
CA LYS A 169 -6.17 26.91 -2.24
C LYS A 169 -6.34 28.15 -3.10
N THR A 170 -6.12 29.31 -2.50
CA THR A 170 -6.10 30.61 -3.18
C THR A 170 -4.77 31.31 -2.90
N THR A 171 -4.32 32.13 -3.84
CA THR A 171 -3.12 32.98 -3.69
C THR A 171 -3.47 34.41 -4.07
N TYR A 172 -2.93 35.37 -3.31
CA TYR A 172 -3.18 36.81 -3.43
C TYR A 172 -2.04 37.51 -4.16
#